data_AF-A0A942F2S6-F1
#
_entry.id   AF-A0A942F2S6-F1
#
_cell.length_a   1.000
_cell.length_b   1.000
_cell.length_c   1.000
_cell.angle_alpha   90.00
_cell.angle_beta   90.00
_cell.angle_gamma   90.00
#
_symmetry.space_group_name_H-M   'P 1'
#
loop_
_entity.id
_entity.type
_entity.pdbx_description
1 polymer ?
#
loop_
_entity_poly.entity_id
_entity_poly.type
_entity_poly.pdbx_seq_one_letter_code
_entity_poly.pdbx_strand_id
1 'polypeptide(L)'
;MPSLATALGSSGDRPAALAELMGIVVNGGIRRPTHRISDLHFAQGTPWETALRPTPVVGERVMAPEVALALKKALSEVVEAGTARRLAGSFQSASGADLSPGGKTGTGDNRVVVKGRGGLALNRTATFVFYLGPRHFGSVTAYVVGPNAADHRFTSGLPVQILRSMAPVLMHHLDAGSGSGCPREP
;
A
#
# COMPACT_ATOMS: atom_id res chain seq x y z
N MET A 1 11.05 4.34 -20.68
CA MET A 1 12.23 5.21 -20.55
C MET A 1 12.19 5.86 -19.17
N PRO A 2 13.11 5.54 -18.24
CA PRO A 2 13.22 6.26 -16.98
C PRO A 2 13.59 7.72 -17.28
N SER A 3 12.85 8.66 -16.71
CA SER A 3 13.13 10.09 -16.82
C SER A 3 13.15 10.74 -15.43
N LEU A 4 13.67 11.97 -15.32
CA LEU A 4 13.59 12.75 -14.09
C LEU A 4 12.13 12.93 -13.61
N ALA A 5 11.18 12.99 -14.54
CA ALA A 5 9.75 13.05 -14.23
C ALA A 5 9.22 11.73 -13.61
N THR A 6 9.78 10.58 -14.02
CA THR A 6 9.45 9.27 -13.43
C THR A 6 9.91 9.16 -11.97
N ALA A 7 11.08 9.72 -11.64
CA ALA A 7 11.58 9.76 -10.26
C ALA A 7 10.69 10.59 -9.31
N LEU A 8 9.90 11.52 -9.86
CA LEU A 8 8.91 12.33 -9.13
C LEU A 8 7.49 11.72 -9.15
N GLY A 9 7.30 10.53 -9.70
CA GLY A 9 6.00 9.85 -9.76
C GLY A 9 5.07 10.34 -10.88
N SER A 10 5.59 11.02 -11.90
CA SER A 10 4.81 11.47 -13.07
C SER A 10 4.36 10.33 -14.01
N SER A 11 4.73 9.07 -13.71
CA SER A 11 4.31 7.87 -14.46
C SER A 11 2.85 7.49 -14.23
N GLY A 12 2.21 7.98 -13.17
CA GLY A 12 0.82 7.64 -12.87
C GLY A 12 0.63 6.17 -12.51
N ASP A 13 1.47 5.64 -11.61
CA ASP A 13 1.36 4.24 -11.18
C ASP A 13 0.02 3.94 -10.52
N ARG A 14 -0.49 2.73 -10.78
CA ARG A 14 -1.73 2.25 -10.16
C ARG A 14 -1.51 2.07 -8.65
N PRO A 15 -2.44 2.51 -7.78
CA PRO A 15 -2.33 2.32 -6.33
C PRO A 15 -2.02 0.88 -5.91
N ALA A 16 -2.52 -0.10 -6.66
CA ALA A 16 -2.25 -1.53 -6.46
C ALA A 16 -0.78 -1.92 -6.71
N ALA A 17 -0.13 -1.35 -7.74
CA ALA A 17 1.28 -1.62 -8.02
C ALA A 17 2.19 -1.03 -6.94
N LEU A 18 1.84 0.14 -6.41
CA LEU A 18 2.55 0.75 -5.30
C LEU A 18 2.40 -0.08 -4.00
N ALA A 19 1.20 -0.61 -3.74
CA ALA A 19 0.99 -1.53 -2.63
C ALA A 19 1.77 -2.84 -2.81
N GLU A 20 1.80 -3.39 -4.03
CA GLU A 20 2.59 -4.59 -4.35
C GLU A 20 4.08 -4.37 -4.09
N LEU A 21 4.63 -3.19 -4.43
CA LEU A 21 6.01 -2.82 -4.10
C LEU A 21 6.25 -2.85 -2.58
N MET A 22 5.34 -2.28 -1.78
CA MET A 22 5.46 -2.37 -0.32
C MET A 22 5.43 -3.82 0.16
N GLY A 23 4.59 -4.66 -0.45
CA GLY A 23 4.56 -6.10 -0.21
C GLY A 23 5.89 -6.79 -0.52
N ILE A 24 6.53 -6.45 -1.64
CA ILE A 24 7.86 -6.96 -2.01
C ILE A 24 8.90 -6.57 -0.95
N VAL A 25 8.90 -5.30 -0.52
CA VAL A 25 9.84 -4.78 0.49
C VAL A 25 9.67 -5.50 1.82
N VAL A 26 8.44 -5.64 2.30
CA VAL A 26 8.15 -6.33 3.57
C VAL A 26 8.50 -7.82 3.50
N ASN A 27 8.35 -8.45 2.33
CA ASN A 27 8.71 -9.85 2.08
C ASN A 27 10.21 -10.06 1.76
N GLY A 28 11.09 -9.10 2.07
CA GLY A 28 12.53 -9.25 1.86
C GLY A 28 12.93 -9.36 0.37
N GLY A 29 12.17 -8.69 -0.50
CA GLY A 29 12.42 -8.66 -1.94
C GLY A 29 11.72 -9.76 -2.75
N ILE A 30 10.82 -10.51 -2.11
CA ILE A 30 10.03 -11.56 -2.77
C ILE A 30 8.66 -11.02 -3.18
N ARG A 31 8.37 -11.05 -4.48
CA ARG A 31 7.02 -10.81 -5.02
C ARG A 31 6.18 -12.07 -4.83
N ARG A 32 5.17 -11.97 -3.96
CA ARG A 32 4.17 -13.02 -3.78
C ARG A 32 2.97 -12.75 -4.70
N PRO A 33 2.34 -13.80 -5.28
CA PRO A 33 1.12 -13.60 -6.04
C PRO A 33 0.00 -13.05 -5.15
N THR A 34 -0.80 -12.15 -5.71
CA THR A 34 -1.97 -11.59 -5.03
C THR A 34 -3.21 -12.40 -5.41
N HIS A 35 -3.69 -13.22 -4.48
CA HIS A 35 -4.93 -13.99 -4.66
C HIS A 35 -6.08 -13.27 -3.95
N ARG A 36 -7.15 -12.96 -4.68
CA ARG A 36 -8.39 -12.42 -4.09
C ARG A 36 -9.34 -13.53 -3.61
N ILE A 37 -9.24 -14.70 -4.24
CA ILE A 37 -10.04 -15.89 -3.96
C ILE A 37 -9.04 -17.03 -3.74
N SER A 38 -9.09 -17.65 -2.56
CA SER A 38 -8.21 -18.77 -2.21
C SER A 38 -8.81 -20.11 -2.58
N ASP A 39 -10.13 -20.25 -2.49
CA ASP A 39 -10.83 -21.51 -2.66
C ASP A 39 -12.26 -21.21 -3.11
N LEU A 40 -12.75 -21.95 -4.11
CA LEU A 40 -14.16 -22.02 -4.45
C LEU A 40 -14.59 -23.49 -4.41
N HIS A 41 -15.59 -23.80 -3.62
CA HIS A 41 -16.11 -25.16 -3.48
C HIS A 41 -17.57 -25.16 -3.91
N PHE A 42 -17.87 -25.93 -4.95
CA PHE A 42 -19.19 -26.05 -5.54
C PHE A 42 -19.78 -27.42 -5.28
N ALA A 43 -21.10 -27.45 -5.06
CA ALA A 43 -21.91 -28.67 -5.01
C ALA A 43 -21.37 -29.74 -4.04
N GLN A 44 -20.90 -29.31 -2.87
CA GLN A 44 -20.39 -30.18 -1.80
C GLN A 44 -21.40 -31.30 -1.47
N GLY A 45 -20.93 -32.53 -1.39
CA GLY A 45 -21.77 -33.71 -1.11
C GLY A 45 -22.58 -34.22 -2.30
N THR A 46 -22.27 -33.78 -3.52
CA THR A 46 -22.93 -34.28 -4.75
C THR A 46 -21.91 -34.89 -5.71
N PRO A 47 -22.32 -35.74 -6.68
CA PRO A 47 -21.42 -36.25 -7.72
C PRO A 47 -20.76 -35.17 -8.59
N TRP A 48 -21.25 -33.92 -8.53
CA TRP A 48 -20.73 -32.77 -9.27
C TRP A 48 -19.80 -31.88 -8.43
N GLU A 49 -19.44 -32.35 -7.23
CA GLU A 49 -18.58 -31.62 -6.31
C GLU A 49 -17.28 -31.20 -6.99
N THR A 50 -17.00 -29.90 -6.96
CA THR A 50 -15.85 -29.30 -7.64
C THR A 50 -15.17 -28.31 -6.71
N ALA A 51 -13.88 -28.50 -6.46
CA ALA A 51 -13.04 -27.56 -5.72
C ALA A 51 -12.04 -26.89 -6.66
N LEU A 52 -12.13 -25.56 -6.80
CA LEU A 52 -11.17 -24.74 -7.53
C LEU A 52 -10.24 -24.08 -6.52
N ARG A 53 -8.94 -24.39 -6.62
CA ARG A 53 -7.90 -23.83 -5.76
C ARG A 53 -6.74 -23.32 -6.62
N PRO A 54 -6.18 -22.13 -6.33
CA PRO A 54 -4.94 -21.69 -6.95
C PRO A 54 -3.82 -22.68 -6.64
N THR A 55 -3.04 -23.04 -7.64
CA THR A 55 -1.80 -23.78 -7.43
C THR A 55 -0.88 -22.96 -6.54
N PRO A 56 -0.29 -23.54 -5.46
CA PRO A 56 0.68 -22.83 -4.65
C PRO A 56 1.88 -22.39 -5.50
N VAL A 57 2.00 -21.09 -5.75
CA VAL A 57 3.15 -20.53 -6.48
C VAL A 57 4.18 -20.05 -5.45
N VAL A 58 5.41 -20.52 -5.61
CA VAL A 58 6.55 -20.04 -4.84
C VAL A 58 6.82 -18.59 -5.25
N GLY A 59 6.91 -17.68 -4.28
CA GLY A 59 7.17 -16.26 -4.57
C GLY A 59 8.46 -16.06 -5.36
N GLU A 60 8.47 -15.05 -6.24
CA GLU A 60 9.60 -14.73 -7.11
C GLU A 60 10.53 -13.71 -6.44
N ARG A 61 11.84 -13.93 -6.44
CA ARG A 61 12.78 -12.90 -5.96
C ARG A 61 13.02 -11.84 -7.03
N VAL A 62 12.54 -10.64 -6.75
CA VAL A 62 12.63 -9.49 -7.67
C VAL A 62 13.55 -8.37 -7.15
N MET A 63 13.98 -8.48 -5.89
CA MET A 63 14.89 -7.54 -5.24
C MET A 63 15.80 -8.31 -4.28
N ALA A 64 17.08 -7.92 -4.20
CA ALA A 64 18.00 -8.50 -3.24
C ALA A 64 17.54 -8.21 -1.80
N PRO A 65 17.67 -9.17 -0.86
CA PRO A 65 17.16 -9.00 0.50
C PRO A 65 17.82 -7.83 1.24
N GLU A 66 19.08 -7.52 0.96
CA GLU A 66 19.81 -6.39 1.52
C GLU A 66 19.23 -5.05 1.05
N VAL A 67 18.85 -4.98 -0.23
CA VAL A 67 18.20 -3.80 -0.82
C VAL A 67 16.79 -3.62 -0.24
N ALA A 68 16.03 -4.70 -0.11
CA ALA A 68 14.72 -4.66 0.52
C ALA A 68 14.81 -4.19 1.99
N LEU A 69 15.80 -4.68 2.73
CA LEU A 69 16.05 -4.25 4.10
C LEU A 69 16.45 -2.77 4.19
N ALA A 70 17.36 -2.32 3.33
CA ALA A 70 17.77 -0.91 3.27
C ALA A 70 16.58 0.01 2.94
N LEU A 71 15.76 -0.38 1.96
CA LEU A 71 14.57 0.36 1.56
C LEU A 71 13.52 0.38 2.70
N LYS A 72 13.31 -0.73 3.39
CA LYS A 72 12.42 -0.79 4.56
C LYS A 72 12.87 0.21 5.64
N LYS A 73 14.16 0.24 5.98
CA LYS A 73 14.72 1.21 6.94
C LYS A 73 14.52 2.66 6.51
N ALA A 74 14.83 2.98 5.25
CA ALA A 74 14.62 4.33 4.71
C ALA A 74 13.14 4.76 4.74
N LEU A 75 12.20 3.83 4.51
CA LEU A 75 10.77 4.10 4.57
C LEU A 75 10.27 4.30 6.02
N SER A 76 10.86 3.65 7.02
CA SER A 76 10.53 3.93 8.42
C SER A 76 10.96 5.35 8.84
N GLU A 77 12.10 5.84 8.37
CA GLU A 77 12.59 7.19 8.71
C GLU A 77 11.62 8.30 8.28
N VAL A 78 10.89 8.11 7.18
CA VAL A 78 9.86 9.05 6.71
C VAL A 78 8.69 9.16 7.71
N VAL A 79 8.38 8.07 8.41
CA VAL A 79 7.31 8.04 9.41
C VAL A 79 7.82 8.45 10.79
N GLU A 80 9.08 8.22 11.12
CA GLU A 80 9.64 8.68 12.41
C GLU A 80 9.98 10.18 12.39
N ALA A 81 10.65 10.63 11.33
CA ALA A 81 11.22 11.97 11.26
C ALA A 81 10.70 12.82 10.10
N GLY A 82 9.97 12.24 9.14
CA GLY A 82 9.61 12.89 7.88
C GLY A 82 8.16 13.37 7.77
N THR A 83 7.69 13.41 6.52
CA THR A 83 6.36 13.93 6.13
C THR A 83 5.19 13.11 6.67
N ALA A 84 5.44 11.88 7.13
CA ALA A 84 4.45 11.00 7.72
C ALA A 84 4.54 10.92 9.26
N ARG A 85 5.30 11.82 9.92
CA ARG A 85 5.50 11.84 11.39
C ARG A 85 4.24 11.69 12.23
N ARG A 86 3.11 12.14 11.71
CA ARG A 86 1.81 12.03 12.40
C ARG A 86 1.37 10.59 12.65
N LEU A 87 1.91 9.59 11.94
CA LEU A 87 1.61 8.17 12.15
C LEU A 87 2.48 7.52 13.23
N ALA A 88 3.57 8.16 13.68
CA ALA A 88 4.42 7.62 14.73
C ALA A 88 3.60 7.30 16.00
N GLY A 89 3.78 6.10 16.54
CA GLY A 89 3.08 5.63 17.75
C GLY A 89 1.57 5.37 17.60
N SER A 90 1.00 5.46 16.40
CA SER A 90 -0.45 5.24 16.20
C SER A 90 -0.88 3.78 16.11
N PHE A 91 0.05 2.87 15.82
CA PHE A 91 -0.18 1.43 15.73
C PHE A 91 0.68 0.72 16.77
N GLN A 92 0.12 0.50 17.95
CA GLN A 92 0.77 -0.18 19.06
C GLN A 92 -0.03 -1.44 19.37
N SER A 93 0.57 -2.60 19.12
CA SER A 93 -0.08 -3.88 19.39
C SER A 93 -0.18 -4.15 20.89
N ALA A 94 -1.36 -4.57 21.35
CA ALA A 94 -1.53 -5.07 22.71
C ALA A 94 -0.75 -6.39 22.92
N SER A 95 -0.48 -7.13 21.85
CA SER A 95 0.28 -8.39 21.86
C SER A 95 1.80 -8.20 21.90
N GLY A 96 2.28 -6.96 21.85
CA GLY A 96 3.71 -6.63 21.75
C GLY A 96 4.32 -6.82 20.35
N ALA A 97 3.52 -7.16 19.35
CA ALA A 97 3.96 -7.24 17.96
C ALA A 97 4.41 -5.85 17.46
N ASP A 98 5.54 -5.84 16.74
CA ASP A 98 6.02 -4.63 16.07
C ASP A 98 5.12 -4.30 14.87
N LEU A 99 4.24 -3.31 15.05
CA LEU A 99 3.38 -2.75 14.02
C LEU A 99 3.91 -1.39 13.51
N SER A 100 5.20 -1.12 13.72
CA SER A 100 5.80 0.16 13.34
C SER A 100 5.53 0.46 11.85
N PRO A 101 4.93 1.63 11.54
CA PRO A 101 4.65 2.03 10.18
C PRO A 101 5.92 2.45 9.45
N GLY A 102 5.97 2.17 8.15
CA GLY A 102 6.90 2.82 7.23
C GLY A 102 6.19 3.14 5.93
N GLY A 103 6.66 4.13 5.19
CA GLY A 103 6.00 4.51 3.95
C GLY A 103 6.54 5.76 3.30
N LYS A 104 5.93 6.12 2.16
CA LYS A 104 6.27 7.32 1.43
C LYS A 104 5.04 8.13 1.07
N THR A 105 5.16 9.43 1.27
CA THR A 105 4.17 10.41 0.84
C THR A 105 4.46 10.90 -0.58
N GLY A 106 3.41 11.06 -1.38
CA GLY A 106 3.43 11.68 -2.70
C GLY A 106 2.33 12.74 -2.80
N THR A 107 2.62 13.87 -3.42
CA THR A 107 1.62 14.90 -3.73
C THR A 107 1.97 15.47 -5.09
N GLY A 108 0.99 15.50 -5.99
CA GLY A 108 1.20 15.96 -7.34
C GLY A 108 -0.07 16.52 -7.95
N ASP A 109 0.11 17.49 -8.84
CA ASP A 109 -0.95 18.00 -9.71
C ASP A 109 -0.63 17.55 -11.14
N ASN A 110 -1.56 16.90 -11.82
CA ASN A 110 -1.44 16.70 -13.26
C ASN A 110 -1.87 17.99 -13.96
N ARG A 111 -0.95 18.66 -14.67
CA ARG A 111 -1.19 19.95 -15.32
C ARG A 111 -0.95 19.85 -16.82
N VAL A 112 -1.81 20.46 -17.62
CA VAL A 112 -1.54 20.64 -19.04
C VAL A 112 -0.44 21.69 -19.18
N VAL A 113 0.71 21.34 -19.76
CA VAL A 113 1.79 22.27 -20.04
C VAL A 113 1.77 22.64 -21.52
N VAL A 114 1.49 23.90 -21.84
CA VAL A 114 1.52 24.40 -23.23
C VAL A 114 2.70 25.37 -23.35
N LYS A 115 3.65 25.05 -24.25
CA LYS A 115 4.86 25.87 -24.51
C LYS A 115 5.66 26.22 -23.24
N GLY A 116 5.83 25.25 -22.34
CA GLY A 116 6.65 25.41 -21.12
C GLY A 116 6.02 26.24 -20.00
N ARG A 117 4.81 26.78 -20.19
CA ARG A 117 4.02 27.42 -19.14
C ARG A 117 3.04 26.41 -18.55
N GLY A 118 3.06 26.25 -17.23
CA GLY A 118 2.11 25.41 -16.51
C GLY A 118 0.69 25.95 -16.71
N GLY A 119 -0.19 25.14 -17.29
CA GLY A 119 -1.60 25.46 -17.52
C GLY A 119 -2.52 24.86 -16.47
N LEU A 120 -3.74 24.51 -16.92
CA LEU A 120 -4.82 24.01 -16.09
C LEU A 120 -4.44 22.69 -15.40
N ALA A 121 -4.70 22.60 -14.09
CA ALA A 121 -4.61 21.34 -13.36
C ALA A 121 -5.82 20.47 -13.71
N LEU A 122 -5.58 19.31 -14.30
CA LEU A 122 -6.61 18.33 -14.65
C LEU A 122 -7.03 17.51 -13.43
N ASN A 123 -6.07 17.24 -12.54
CA ASN A 123 -6.31 16.55 -11.28
C ASN A 123 -5.29 16.93 -10.21
N ARG A 124 -5.68 16.68 -8.96
CA ARG A 124 -4.82 16.75 -7.78
C ARG A 124 -4.84 15.41 -7.08
N THR A 125 -3.65 14.89 -6.78
CA THR A 125 -3.46 13.59 -6.14
C THR A 125 -2.59 13.72 -4.90
N ALA A 126 -3.02 13.10 -3.81
CA ALA A 126 -2.22 12.92 -2.61
C ALA A 126 -2.25 11.45 -2.22
N THR A 127 -1.08 10.82 -2.17
CA THR A 127 -0.95 9.38 -1.92
C THR A 127 -0.02 9.15 -0.74
N PHE A 128 -0.37 8.19 0.11
CA PHE A 128 0.53 7.59 1.08
C PHE A 128 0.58 6.09 0.83
N VAL A 129 1.76 5.59 0.47
CA VAL A 129 2.05 4.16 0.33
C VAL A 129 2.77 3.69 1.58
N PHE A 130 2.38 2.55 2.14
CA PHE A 130 2.84 2.16 3.46
C PHE A 130 2.93 0.65 3.67
N TYR A 131 3.66 0.27 4.71
CA TYR A 131 3.55 -1.00 5.41
C TYR A 131 3.28 -0.75 6.90
N LEU A 132 2.63 -1.71 7.55
CA LEU A 132 2.39 -1.78 9.00
C LEU A 132 2.89 -3.13 9.51
N GLY A 133 4.02 -3.10 10.24
CA GLY A 133 4.63 -4.31 10.76
C GLY A 133 5.03 -5.33 9.67
N PRO A 134 4.96 -6.64 9.95
CA PRO A 134 5.53 -7.68 9.10
C PRO A 134 4.59 -8.21 8.00
N ARG A 135 3.29 -7.88 8.02
CA ARG A 135 2.29 -8.56 7.16
C ARG A 135 1.31 -7.64 6.45
N HIS A 136 1.28 -6.36 6.79
CA HIS A 136 0.27 -5.45 6.26
C HIS A 136 0.94 -4.34 5.46
N PHE A 137 0.34 -4.01 4.33
CA PHE A 137 0.83 -2.99 3.42
C PHE A 137 -0.30 -2.52 2.52
N GLY A 138 -0.17 -1.32 1.96
CA GLY A 138 -1.21 -0.74 1.14
C GLY A 138 -0.90 0.67 0.68
N SER A 139 -1.93 1.31 0.12
CA SER A 139 -1.88 2.71 -0.27
C SER A 139 -3.22 3.39 0.05
N VAL A 140 -3.15 4.65 0.50
CA VAL A 140 -4.30 5.54 0.65
C VAL A 140 -4.10 6.70 -0.31
N THR A 141 -5.08 6.93 -1.19
CA THR A 141 -5.02 7.98 -2.21
C THR A 141 -6.25 8.87 -2.09
N ALA A 142 -6.02 10.17 -1.92
CA ALA A 142 -7.01 11.21 -2.14
C ALA A 142 -6.84 11.77 -3.56
N TYR A 143 -7.93 11.81 -4.32
CA TYR A 143 -7.92 12.15 -5.74
C TYR A 143 -9.10 13.06 -6.08
N VAL A 144 -8.83 14.20 -6.73
CA VAL A 144 -9.86 15.11 -7.23
C VAL A 144 -9.61 15.38 -8.71
N VAL A 145 -10.67 15.29 -9.50
CA VAL A 145 -10.69 15.54 -10.94
C VAL A 145 -11.50 16.80 -11.24
N GLY A 146 -11.07 17.54 -12.26
CA GLY A 146 -11.88 18.58 -12.86
C GLY A 146 -11.12 19.89 -13.02
N PRO A 147 -11.70 20.86 -13.75
CA PRO A 147 -11.06 22.14 -14.02
C PRO A 147 -10.71 22.92 -12.74
N ASN A 148 -11.44 22.65 -11.64
CA ASN A 148 -11.24 23.27 -10.33
C ASN A 148 -10.30 22.46 -9.42
N ALA A 149 -9.62 21.43 -9.93
CA ALA A 149 -8.72 20.60 -9.12
C ALA A 149 -7.59 21.43 -8.44
N ALA A 150 -7.19 22.54 -9.06
CA ALA A 150 -6.24 23.49 -8.49
C ALA A 150 -6.76 24.22 -7.23
N ASP A 151 -8.08 24.34 -7.06
CA ASP A 151 -8.70 25.04 -5.93
C ASP A 151 -8.67 24.20 -4.64
N HIS A 152 -8.49 22.89 -4.78
CA HIS A 152 -8.36 22.00 -3.64
C HIS A 152 -6.94 22.05 -3.05
N ARG A 153 -6.84 22.43 -1.77
CA ARG A 153 -5.56 22.59 -1.05
C ARG A 153 -5.30 21.46 -0.06
N PHE A 154 -5.19 20.22 -0.54
CA PHE A 154 -4.77 19.08 0.31
C PHE A 154 -3.39 18.55 -0.09
N THR A 155 -2.69 17.98 0.90
CA THR A 155 -1.39 17.31 0.72
C THR A 155 -1.51 15.84 1.11
N SER A 156 -0.44 15.08 0.94
CA SER A 156 -0.28 13.73 1.47
C SER A 156 -0.48 13.60 2.98
N GLY A 157 -0.51 14.71 3.73
CA GLY A 157 -0.94 14.71 5.12
C GLY A 157 -2.39 14.24 5.33
N LEU A 158 -3.28 14.42 4.34
CA LEU A 158 -4.67 13.95 4.42
C LEU A 158 -4.74 12.40 4.42
N PRO A 159 -4.18 11.68 3.42
CA PRO A 159 -4.08 10.21 3.46
C PRO A 159 -3.43 9.65 4.74
N VAL A 160 -2.35 10.29 5.20
CA VAL A 160 -1.65 9.93 6.46
C VAL A 160 -2.60 10.05 7.66
N GLN A 161 -3.37 11.15 7.73
CA GLN A 161 -4.34 11.37 8.81
C GLN A 161 -5.52 10.41 8.74
N ILE A 162 -6.01 10.09 7.54
CA ILE A 162 -7.07 9.09 7.34
C ILE A 162 -6.61 7.75 7.88
N LEU A 163 -5.42 7.27 7.48
CA LEU A 163 -4.89 6.00 7.97
C LEU A 163 -4.75 5.99 9.49
N ARG A 164 -4.26 7.08 10.09
CA ARG A 164 -4.17 7.22 11.55
C ARG A 164 -5.55 7.14 12.21
N SER A 165 -6.55 7.82 11.66
CA SER A 165 -7.92 7.80 12.22
C SER A 165 -8.58 6.43 12.14
N MET A 166 -8.17 5.60 11.17
CA MET A 166 -8.62 4.23 11.03
C MET A 166 -7.94 3.26 12.02
N ALA A 167 -6.91 3.69 12.75
CA ALA A 167 -6.17 2.82 13.66
C ALA A 167 -7.06 2.01 14.62
N PRO A 168 -8.07 2.57 15.32
CA PRO A 168 -8.92 1.78 16.22
C PRO A 168 -9.63 0.62 15.52
N VAL A 169 -10.08 0.81 14.27
CA VAL A 169 -10.76 -0.23 13.48
C VAL A 169 -9.75 -1.24 12.96
N LEU A 170 -8.60 -0.77 12.47
CA LEU A 170 -7.56 -1.63 11.90
C LEU A 170 -6.88 -2.50 12.96
N MET A 171 -6.65 -1.98 14.17
CA MET A 171 -5.96 -2.69 15.25
C MET A 171 -6.64 -4.02 15.60
N HIS A 172 -7.97 -4.10 15.54
CA HIS A 172 -8.70 -5.38 15.72
C HIS A 172 -8.28 -6.46 14.72
N HIS A 173 -7.95 -6.08 13.49
CA HIS A 173 -7.50 -7.00 12.45
C HIS A 173 -5.98 -7.22 12.48
N LEU A 174 -5.20 -6.23 12.92
CA LEU A 174 -3.75 -6.31 13.00
C LEU A 174 -3.27 -7.15 14.19
N ASP A 175 -3.97 -7.06 15.33
CA ASP A 175 -3.69 -7.83 16.55
C ASP A 175 -4.27 -9.24 16.51
N ALA A 176 -5.30 -9.46 15.68
CA ALA A 176 -5.73 -10.81 15.35
C ALA A 176 -4.57 -11.50 14.60
N GLY A 177 -3.83 -12.34 15.33
CA GLY A 177 -2.79 -13.20 14.78
C GLY A 177 -3.31 -14.03 13.60
N SER A 178 -2.42 -14.80 12.98
CA SER A 178 -2.56 -15.58 11.74
C SER A 178 -3.78 -16.54 11.61
N GLY A 179 -4.74 -16.52 12.54
CA GLY A 179 -5.89 -17.42 12.64
C GLY A 179 -7.26 -16.74 12.55
N SER A 180 -7.36 -15.48 12.10
CA SER A 180 -8.66 -14.84 11.79
C SER A 180 -9.17 -15.15 10.38
N GLY A 181 -8.44 -15.95 9.60
CA GLY A 181 -9.02 -16.64 8.45
C GLY A 181 -9.96 -17.74 8.95
N CYS A 182 -11.10 -17.93 8.26
CA CYS A 182 -11.99 -19.05 8.53
C CYS A 182 -11.17 -20.33 8.76
N PRO A 183 -11.42 -21.09 9.85
CA PRO A 183 -10.75 -22.36 10.04
C PRO A 183 -10.98 -23.22 8.81
N ARG A 184 -9.89 -23.74 8.23
CA ARG A 184 -9.99 -24.73 7.17
C ARG A 184 -10.66 -25.95 7.76
N GLU A 185 -11.87 -26.26 7.32
CA GLU A 185 -12.40 -27.61 7.51
C GLU A 185 -11.45 -28.61 6.80
N PRO A 186 -11.17 -29.75 7.45
CA PRO A 186 -10.21 -30.74 6.96
C PRO A 186 -10.60 -31.36 5.61
#